data_AF-A0A359IKH8-F1
#
_entry.id   AF-A0A359IKH8-F1
#
_cell.length_a   1.000
_cell.length_b   1.000
_cell.length_c   1.000
_cell.angle_alpha   90.00
_cell.angle_beta   90.00
_cell.angle_gamma   90.00
#
_symmetry.space_group_name_H-M   'P 1'
#
loop_
_entity.id
_entity.type
_entity.pdbx_description
1 polymer ?
#
loop_
_entity_poly.entity_id
_entity_poly.type
_entity_poly.pdbx_seq_one_letter_code
_entity_poly.pdbx_strand_id
1 'polypeptide(L)' 'MGTELIFSKNFSIRVGYNHNRRQSMRIDTKSGILGFSWGFGFKIKKIKIEYSSSKYHFGGNLNTFSITANISDFVKKPK' A
#
# COMPACT_ATOMS: atom_id res chain seq x y z
N MET A 1 4.76 -9.69 7.49
CA MET A 1 3.61 -9.45 8.39
C MET A 1 3.15 -8.01 8.19
N GLY A 2 2.07 -7.80 7.45
CA GLY A 2 1.51 -6.47 7.26
C GLY A 2 0.23 -6.30 8.06
N THR A 3 0.04 -5.13 8.66
CA THR A 3 -1.16 -4.76 9.42
C THR A 3 -1.92 -3.71 8.62
N GLU A 4 -3.14 -4.01 8.21
CA GLU A 4 -4.03 -3.05 7.54
C GLU A 4 -5.09 -2.58 8.54
N LEU A 5 -5.11 -1.28 8.83
CA LEU A 5 -6.07 -0.65 9.73
C LEU A 5 -7.07 0.15 8.91
N ILE A 6 -8.30 -0.37 8.85
CA ILE A 6 -9.39 0.27 8.11
C ILE A 6 -10.19 1.14 9.09
N PHE A 7 -9.94 2.45 9.07
CA PHE A 7 -10.66 3.40 9.92
C PHE A 7 -12.09 3.66 9.43
N SER A 8 -12.32 3.66 8.12
CA SER A 8 -13.64 3.89 7.52
C SER A 8 -13.70 3.39 6.07
N LYS A 9 -14.91 3.21 5.50
CA LYS A 9 -15.08 2.87 4.08
C LYS A 9 -14.43 3.88 3.11
N ASN A 10 -14.22 5.10 3.59
CA ASN A 10 -13.61 6.19 2.85
C ASN A 10 -12.14 6.42 3.17
N PHE A 11 -11.63 5.88 4.27
CA PHE A 11 -10.28 6.14 4.73
C PHE A 11 -9.64 4.88 5.31
N SER A 12 -8.51 4.49 4.73
CA SER A 12 -7.75 3.31 5.10
C SER A 12 -6.30 3.72 5.35
N ILE A 13 -5.69 3.20 6.41
CA ILE A 13 -4.25 3.33 6.65
C ILE A 13 -3.67 1.92 6.65
N ARG A 14 -2.60 1.74 5.91
CA ARG A 14 -1.88 0.47 5.80
C ARG A 14 -0.48 0.65 6.35
N VAL A 15 -0.05 -0.24 7.24
CA VAL A 15 1.31 -0.29 7.74
C VAL A 15 1.81 -1.73 7.63
N GLY A 16 2.67 -1.96 6.64
CA GLY A 16 3.24 -3.25 6.34
C GLY A 16 4.66 -3.39 6.89
N TYR A 17 4.97 -4.53 7.49
CA TYR A 17 6.36 -4.93 7.71
C TYR A 17 6.60 -6.26 6.98
N ASN A 18 7.16 -6.19 5.77
CA ASN A 18 7.31 -7.35 4.91
C ASN A 18 8.48 -8.25 5.36
N HIS A 19 8.23 -9.05 6.39
CA HIS A 19 9.17 -10.04 6.97
C HIS A 19 9.45 -11.26 6.07
N ASN A 20 8.67 -11.46 4.98
CA ASN A 20 8.71 -12.66 4.14
C ASN A 20 9.99 -12.82 3.29
N ARG A 21 10.91 -11.85 3.30
CA ARG A 21 12.21 -11.98 2.64
C ARG A 21 13.33 -12.47 3.56
N ARG A 22 13.02 -12.99 4.76
CA ARG A 22 14.03 -13.65 5.63
C ARG A 22 14.46 -15.04 5.15
N GLN A 23 13.63 -15.77 4.40
CA GLN A 23 14.00 -17.13 3.96
C GLN A 23 14.81 -17.18 2.66
N SER A 24 14.84 -16.11 1.85
CA SER A 24 15.57 -16.07 0.57
C SER A 24 16.93 -15.33 0.61
N MET A 25 17.23 -14.52 1.63
CA MET A 25 18.52 -13.79 1.75
C MET A 25 19.23 -14.15 3.06
N ARG A 26 19.66 -15.42 3.20
CA ARG A 26 20.53 -15.90 4.30
C ARG A 26 22.00 -15.48 4.15
N ILE A 27 22.32 -14.58 3.22
CA ILE A 27 23.69 -14.17 2.95
C ILE A 27 23.68 -12.65 2.89
N ASP A 28 24.45 -12.05 3.79
CA ASP A 28 24.83 -10.65 3.83
C ASP A 28 23.80 -9.57 4.22
N THR A 29 24.13 -8.97 5.37
CA THR A 29 23.99 -7.54 5.66
C THR A 29 22.72 -7.11 6.41
N LYS A 30 22.92 -7.01 7.73
CA LYS A 30 22.36 -6.00 8.67
C LYS A 30 20.85 -5.99 8.92
N SER A 31 20.55 -6.30 10.18
CA SER A 31 19.27 -6.27 10.91
C SER A 31 18.61 -4.88 11.04
N GLY A 32 18.58 -4.04 10.01
CA GLY A 32 18.08 -2.65 10.12
C GLY A 32 16.96 -2.29 9.16
N ILE A 33 15.70 -2.31 9.62
CA ILE A 33 14.55 -1.53 9.08
C ILE A 33 14.21 -1.72 7.57
N LEU A 34 14.88 -2.61 6.84
CA LEU A 34 14.57 -2.92 5.45
C LEU A 34 13.25 -3.70 5.38
N GLY A 35 12.28 -3.21 4.61
CA GLY A 35 10.96 -3.85 4.45
C GLY A 35 9.80 -3.21 5.23
N PHE A 36 10.01 -2.02 5.83
CA PHE A 36 8.89 -1.21 6.32
C PHE A 36 8.17 -0.55 5.15
N SER A 37 6.86 -0.73 5.09
CA SER A 37 5.96 -0.06 4.19
C SER A 37 4.83 0.60 4.97
N TRP A 38 4.38 1.75 4.51
CA TRP A 38 3.23 2.44 5.05
C TRP A 38 2.45 3.05 3.89
N GLY A 39 1.17 3.29 4.09
CA GLY A 39 0.32 3.85 3.07
C GLY A 39 -1.00 4.32 3.65
N PHE A 40 -1.67 5.15 2.89
CA PHE A 40 -3.01 5.63 3.21
C PHE A 40 -3.83 5.67 1.92
N GLY A 41 -5.12 5.42 2.04
CA GLY A 41 -6.06 5.40 0.95
C GLY A 41 -7.30 6.19 1.31
N PHE A 42 -7.73 7.04 0.38
CA PHE A 42 -8.93 7.86 0.50
C PHE A 42 -9.89 7.56 -0.66
N LYS A 43 -11.17 7.33 -0.36
CA LYS A 43 -12.22 7.07 -1.36
C LYS A 43 -13.23 8.21 -1.40
N ILE A 44 -13.31 8.88 -2.54
CA ILE A 44 -14.26 9.95 -2.86
C ILE A 44 -15.26 9.42 -3.89
N LYS A 45 -16.47 9.09 -3.44
CA LYS A 45 -17.56 8.55 -4.29
C LYS A 45 -17.10 7.34 -5.11
N LYS A 46 -16.78 7.55 -6.39
CA LYS A 46 -16.41 6.54 -7.40
C LYS A 46 -14.89 6.47 -7.66
N ILE A 47 -14.12 7.36 -7.04
CA ILE A 47 -12.67 7.48 -7.19
C ILE A 47 -12.03 7.07 -5.88
N LYS A 48 -11.05 6.16 -5.94
CA LYS A 48 -10.18 5.79 -4.83
C LYS A 48 -8.78 6.27 -5.16
N ILE A 49 -8.16 6.96 -4.21
CA ILE A 49 -6.78 7.43 -4.28
C ILE A 49 -6.02 6.69 -3.19
N GLU A 50 -4.92 6.06 -3.55
CA GLU A 50 -4.10 5.28 -2.65
C GLU A 50 -2.64 5.74 -2.80
N TYR A 51 -1.99 6.01 -1.68
CA TYR A 51 -0.57 6.35 -1.62
C TYR A 51 0.11 5.35 -0.69
N SER A 52 1.24 4.80 -1.11
CA SER A 52 2.05 3.91 -0.29
C SER A 52 3.52 4.22 -0.48
N SER A 53 4.31 4.00 0.56
CA SER A 53 5.71 4.35 0.64
C SER A 53 6.42 3.21 1.35
N SER A 54 7.52 2.75 0.77
CA SER A 54 8.14 1.49 1.16
C SER A 54 9.65 1.54 1.02
N LYS A 55 10.36 1.21 2.10
CA LYS A 55 11.82 1.27 2.17
C LYS A 55 12.39 -0.09 1.80
N TYR A 56 12.69 -0.28 0.51
CA TYR A 56 13.15 -1.56 -0.04
C TYR A 56 14.67 -1.69 -0.20
N HIS A 57 15.45 -0.61 -0.34
CA HIS A 57 16.92 -0.70 -0.45
C HIS A 57 17.65 0.57 0.03
N PHE A 58 18.95 0.40 0.33
CA PHE A 58 19.92 1.34 0.95
C PHE A 58 20.01 2.75 0.31
N GLY A 59 19.34 3.02 -0.81
CA GLY A 59 19.44 4.28 -1.56
C GLY A 59 18.13 4.92 -1.99
N GLY A 60 16.96 4.40 -1.59
CA GLY A 60 15.70 4.99 -2.08
C GLY A 60 14.43 4.52 -1.39
N ASN A 61 13.53 5.47 -1.15
CA ASN A 61 12.18 5.22 -0.71
C ASN A 61 11.28 4.98 -1.95
N LEU A 62 10.62 3.83 -2.03
CA LEU A 62 9.68 3.53 -3.11
C LEU A 62 8.31 4.11 -2.76
N ASN A 63 7.95 5.21 -3.42
CA ASN A 63 6.63 5.81 -3.30
C ASN A 63 5.76 5.37 -4.47
N THR A 64 4.60 4.79 -4.18
CA THR A 64 3.61 4.32 -5.13
C THR A 64 2.33 5.10 -4.92
N PHE A 65 1.88 5.78 -5.97
CA PHE A 65 0.62 6.48 -6.02
C PHE A 65 -0.31 5.76 -7.00
N SER A 66 -1.55 5.54 -6.59
CA SER A 66 -2.54 4.78 -7.35
C SER A 66 -3.87 5.51 -7.33
N ILE A 67 -4.49 5.63 -8.49
CA ILE A 67 -5.85 6.16 -8.64
C ILE A 67 -6.68 5.06 -9.28
N THR A 68 -7.80 4.72 -8.66
CA THR A 68 -8.77 3.76 -9.17
C THR A 68 -10.11 4.45 -9.33
N ALA A 69 -10.62 4.49 -10.56
CA ALA A 69 -11.99 4.93 -10.82
C ALA A 69 -12.81 3.74 -11.29
N ASN A 70 -13.98 3.52 -10.69
CA ASN A 70 -14.87 2.47 -11.15
C ASN A 70 -15.81 3.03 -12.25
N ILE A 71 -15.61 2.60 -13.49
CA ILE A 71 -16.41 3.06 -14.65
C ILE A 71 -17.83 2.49 -14.63
N SER A 72 -18.04 1.31 -14.03
CA SER A 72 -19.38 0.73 -13.88
C SER A 72 -20.30 1.57 -13.01
N ASP A 73 -19.75 2.33 -12.05
CA ASP A 73 -20.54 3.31 -11.32
C ASP A 73 -20.98 4.49 -12.21
N PHE A 74 -20.23 4.83 -13.26
CA PHE A 74 -20.59 5.92 -14.19
C PHE A 74 -21.62 5.49 -15.22
N VAL A 75 -21.62 4.23 -15.65
CA VAL A 75 -22.63 3.68 -16.56
C VAL A 75 -23.89 3.33 -15.76
N LYS A 76 -24.86 4.25 -15.72
CA LYS A 76 -26.22 3.92 -15.26
C LYS A 76 -26.71 2.72 -16.07
N LYS A 77 -27.00 1.60 -15.40
CA LYS A 77 -27.71 0.48 -16.03
C LYS A 77 -29.03 1.01 -16.62
N PRO A 78 -29.29 0.83 -17.93
CA PRO A 78 -30.64 1.04 -18.44
C PRO A 78 -31.57 0.06 -17.72
N LYS A 79 -32.69 0.59 -17.23
CA LYS A 79 -33.70 -0.13 -16.47
C LYS A 79 -34.62 -0.91 -17.41
#